data_AF-A0A7R8ZTD3-F1
#
_entry.id   AF-A0A7R8ZTD3-F1
#
_cell.length_a   1.000
_cell.length_b   1.000
_cell.length_c   1.000
_cell.angle_alpha   90.00
_cell.angle_beta   90.00
_cell.angle_gamma   90.00
#
_symmetry.space_group_name_H-M   'P 1'
#
loop_
_entity.id
_entity.type
_entity.pdbx_description
1 polymer ?
#
loop_
_entity_poly.entity_id
_entity_poly.type
_entity_poly.pdbx_seq_one_letter_code
_entity_poly.pdbx_strand_id
1 'polypeptide(L)'
;VENVYYHATAALTLLPLDQWEQRKTSFLKRFLATAYARARKKDRNVAPHDFSPQMRSALVFFGIIHFIYKVIFKGFVFSEASSTWPQKLAEYIRFNDVALLESCDEALNAIQQRLYPAADLAQLLHQSQVFSTGEPSPWPPTASPSEIMTDVLQEMEI
;
A
#
# COMPACT_ATOMS: atom_id res chain seq x y z
N VAL A 1 5.73 0.59 -18.43
CA VAL A 1 5.11 0.18 -17.15
C VAL A 1 3.80 0.93 -17.04
N GLU A 2 2.68 0.23 -17.16
CA GLU A 2 1.38 0.83 -16.86
C GLU A 2 1.41 1.47 -15.46
N ASN A 3 0.72 2.58 -15.26
CA ASN A 3 0.94 3.42 -14.08
C ASN A 3 0.50 2.68 -12.80
N VAL A 4 1.45 2.17 -11.99
CA VAL A 4 1.17 1.42 -10.75
C VAL A 4 0.20 2.15 -9.81
N TYR A 5 0.24 3.49 -9.80
CA TYR A 5 -0.67 4.34 -9.05
C TYR A 5 -2.11 4.19 -9.54
N TYR A 6 -2.31 4.17 -10.86
CA TYR A 6 -3.63 3.98 -11.47
C TYR A 6 -4.20 2.59 -11.12
N HIS A 7 -3.41 1.53 -11.24
CA HIS A 7 -3.87 0.18 -10.89
C HIS A 7 -4.19 0.04 -9.40
N ALA A 8 -3.40 0.67 -8.53
CA ALA A 8 -3.67 0.66 -7.09
C ALA A 8 -4.94 1.44 -6.73
N THR A 9 -5.20 2.57 -7.40
CA THR A 9 -6.49 3.28 -7.24
C THR A 9 -7.65 2.44 -7.76
N ALA A 10 -7.51 1.83 -8.94
CA ALA A 10 -8.54 0.96 -9.50
C ALA A 10 -8.78 -0.30 -8.65
N ALA A 11 -7.77 -0.77 -7.93
CA ALA A 11 -7.93 -1.89 -7.00
C ALA A 11 -9.03 -1.61 -5.98
N LEU A 12 -9.13 -0.40 -5.42
CA LEU A 12 -10.15 -0.05 -4.42
C LEU A 12 -11.57 -0.41 -4.86
N THR A 13 -11.88 -0.21 -6.14
CA THR A 13 -13.22 -0.46 -6.68
C THR A 13 -13.38 -1.85 -7.29
N LEU A 14 -12.30 -2.54 -7.63
CA LEU A 14 -12.32 -3.81 -8.34
C LEU A 14 -11.99 -5.02 -7.47
N LEU A 15 -11.20 -4.82 -6.41
CA LEU A 15 -10.70 -5.87 -5.54
C LEU A 15 -11.35 -5.74 -4.15
N PRO A 16 -12.11 -6.76 -3.71
CA PRO A 16 -12.52 -6.86 -2.31
C PRO A 16 -11.31 -7.10 -1.39
N LEU A 17 -11.54 -6.91 -0.08
CA LEU A 17 -10.49 -6.93 0.94
C LEU A 17 -9.64 -8.21 0.91
N ASP A 18 -10.27 -9.38 0.78
CA ASP A 18 -9.59 -10.67 0.71
C ASP A 18 -8.62 -10.79 -0.49
N GLN A 19 -9.01 -10.24 -1.64
CA GLN A 19 -8.17 -10.23 -2.84
C GLN A 19 -7.07 -9.19 -2.75
N TRP A 20 -7.33 -8.06 -2.08
CA TRP A 20 -6.30 -7.08 -1.78
C TRP A 20 -5.22 -7.67 -0.90
N GLU A 21 -5.57 -8.40 0.16
CA GLU A 21 -4.62 -9.05 1.07
C GLU A 21 -3.68 -10.01 0.34
N GLN A 22 -4.18 -10.72 -0.68
CA GLN A 22 -3.36 -11.62 -1.52
C GLN A 22 -2.44 -10.87 -2.50
N ARG A 23 -2.77 -9.64 -2.90
CA ARG A 23 -2.11 -8.91 -3.99
C ARG A 23 -1.29 -7.71 -3.52
N LYS A 24 -1.51 -7.20 -2.29
CA LYS A 24 -0.89 -5.99 -1.74
C LYS A 24 0.64 -6.03 -1.83
N THR A 25 1.25 -7.19 -1.61
CA THR A 25 2.70 -7.39 -1.71
C THR A 25 3.20 -7.18 -3.13
N SER A 26 2.49 -7.68 -4.14
CA SER A 26 2.85 -7.49 -5.55
C SER A 26 2.74 -6.01 -5.95
N PHE A 27 1.69 -5.32 -5.48
CA PHE A 27 1.57 -3.87 -5.66
C PHE A 27 2.76 -3.14 -5.03
N LEU A 28 3.10 -3.46 -3.78
CA LEU A 28 4.23 -2.85 -3.08
C LEU A 28 5.55 -3.01 -3.84
N LYS A 29 5.89 -4.23 -4.29
CA LYS A 29 7.09 -4.50 -5.08
C LYS A 29 7.12 -3.65 -6.36
N ARG A 30 5.98 -3.55 -7.06
CA ARG A 30 5.85 -2.69 -8.26
C ARG A 30 5.98 -1.19 -7.95
N PHE A 31 5.48 -0.72 -6.80
CA PHE A 31 5.67 0.66 -6.36
C PHE A 31 7.15 0.96 -6.13
N LEU A 32 7.84 0.09 -5.39
CA LEU A 32 9.28 0.23 -5.09
C LEU A 32 10.11 0.26 -6.37
N ALA A 33 9.93 -0.72 -7.26
CA ALA A 33 10.63 -0.80 -8.54
C ALA A 33 10.36 0.43 -9.43
N THR A 34 9.09 0.86 -9.53
CA THR A 34 8.71 2.03 -10.34
C THR A 34 9.31 3.32 -9.77
N ALA A 35 9.30 3.48 -8.44
CA ALA A 35 9.87 4.64 -7.77
C ALA A 35 11.40 4.69 -7.93
N TYR A 36 12.07 3.55 -7.77
CA TYR A 36 13.51 3.43 -8.00
C TYR A 36 13.88 3.76 -9.45
N ALA A 37 13.20 3.18 -10.43
CA ALA A 37 13.44 3.45 -11.85
C ALA A 37 13.26 4.94 -12.19
N ARG A 38 12.27 5.62 -11.59
CA ARG A 38 12.06 7.06 -11.74
C ARG A 38 13.15 7.89 -11.08
N ALA A 39 13.61 7.50 -9.89
CA ALA A 39 14.72 8.15 -9.20
C ALA A 39 16.02 8.02 -10.02
N ARG A 40 16.33 6.81 -10.50
CA ARG A 40 17.50 6.50 -11.33
C ARG A 40 17.50 7.23 -12.67
N LYS A 41 16.32 7.47 -13.26
CA LYS A 41 16.18 8.28 -14.48
C LYS A 41 16.59 9.75 -14.25
N LYS A 42 16.35 10.29 -13.05
CA LYS A 42 16.74 11.66 -12.68
C LYS A 42 18.21 11.74 -12.27
N ASP A 43 18.69 10.75 -11.53
CA ASP A 43 20.07 10.64 -11.07
C ASP A 43 20.53 9.18 -11.13
N ARG A 44 21.52 8.91 -12.00
CA ARG A 44 22.01 7.54 -12.25
C ARG A 44 22.77 6.94 -11.07
N ASN A 45 23.20 7.76 -10.11
CA ASN A 45 23.99 7.34 -8.96
C ASN A 45 23.13 6.95 -7.75
N VAL A 46 21.80 7.08 -7.84
CA VAL A 46 20.88 6.69 -6.77
C VAL A 46 21.03 5.19 -6.47
N ALA A 47 21.43 4.89 -5.24
CA ALA A 47 21.51 3.52 -4.77
C ALA A 47 20.10 2.94 -4.58
N PRO A 48 19.91 1.62 -4.76
CA PRO A 48 18.62 0.96 -4.57
C PRO A 48 17.96 1.23 -3.22
N HIS A 49 18.76 1.33 -2.16
CA HIS A 49 18.31 1.55 -0.79
C HIS A 49 18.16 3.02 -0.41
N ASP A 50 18.52 3.95 -1.30
CA ASP A 50 18.38 5.37 -1.02
C ASP A 50 16.90 5.70 -0.89
N PHE A 51 16.53 6.17 0.29
CA PHE A 51 15.16 6.62 0.58
C PHE A 51 14.89 7.98 -0.06
N SER A 52 14.88 7.99 -1.40
CA SER A 52 14.65 9.18 -2.19
C SER A 52 13.25 9.77 -1.95
N PRO A 53 13.05 11.08 -2.16
CA PRO A 53 11.71 11.69 -2.09
C PRO A 53 10.66 10.99 -2.97
N GLN A 54 11.09 10.45 -4.13
CA GLN A 54 10.24 9.67 -5.02
C GLN A 54 9.82 8.34 -4.39
N MET A 55 10.74 7.64 -3.71
CA MET A 55 10.42 6.42 -2.97
C MET A 55 9.43 6.69 -1.85
N ARG A 56 9.66 7.76 -1.07
CA ARG A 56 8.74 8.17 0.00
C ARG A 56 7.33 8.45 -0.53
N SER A 57 7.20 9.28 -1.56
CA SER A 57 5.89 9.62 -2.14
C SER A 57 5.15 8.40 -2.71
N ALA A 58 5.86 7.47 -3.35
CA ALA A 58 5.29 6.20 -3.82
C ALA A 58 4.75 5.34 -2.67
N LEU A 59 5.51 5.23 -1.59
CA LEU A 59 5.15 4.41 -0.45
C LEU A 59 4.08 5.02 0.43
N VAL A 60 4.06 6.35 0.60
CA VAL A 60 2.95 7.05 1.25
C VAL A 60 1.67 6.81 0.46
N PHE A 61 1.71 6.91 -0.87
CA PHE A 61 0.55 6.61 -1.71
C PHE A 61 0.07 5.17 -1.54
N PHE A 62 0.98 4.19 -1.59
CA PHE A 62 0.63 2.79 -1.33
C PHE A 62 0.03 2.61 0.08
N GLY A 63 0.62 3.23 1.08
CA GLY A 63 0.14 3.21 2.46
C GLY A 63 -1.28 3.77 2.58
N ILE A 64 -1.61 4.86 1.88
CA ILE A 64 -2.98 5.40 1.81
C ILE A 64 -3.95 4.35 1.29
N ILE A 65 -3.65 3.71 0.15
CA ILE A 65 -4.49 2.65 -0.41
C ILE A 65 -4.68 1.51 0.61
N HIS A 66 -3.59 1.06 1.24
CA HIS A 66 -3.63 0.00 2.25
C HIS A 66 -4.48 0.39 3.47
N PHE A 67 -4.35 1.62 3.97
CA PHE A 67 -5.14 2.10 5.11
C PHE A 67 -6.63 2.23 4.79
N ILE A 68 -6.99 2.59 3.55
CA ILE A 68 -8.41 2.56 3.12
C ILE A 68 -8.96 1.14 3.26
N TYR A 69 -8.26 0.13 2.75
CA TYR A 69 -8.67 -1.27 2.96
C TYR A 69 -8.75 -1.66 4.45
N LYS A 70 -7.73 -1.29 5.23
CA LYS A 70 -7.57 -1.75 6.61
C LYS A 70 -8.48 -1.07 7.62
N VAL A 71 -8.83 0.20 7.40
CA VAL A 71 -9.59 1.02 8.36
C VAL A 71 -11.00 1.22 7.84
N ILE A 72 -11.13 1.67 6.60
CA ILE A 72 -12.42 2.05 6.01
C ILE A 72 -13.24 0.81 5.62
N PHE A 73 -12.61 -0.23 5.05
CA PHE A 73 -13.33 -1.43 4.62
C PHE A 73 -13.40 -2.55 5.68
N LYS A 74 -12.82 -2.35 6.87
CA LYS A 74 -12.77 -3.36 7.93
C LYS A 74 -14.13 -3.76 8.48
N GLY A 75 -15.07 -2.82 8.53
CA GLY A 75 -16.44 -3.03 9.01
C GLY A 75 -17.36 -3.66 7.98
N PHE A 76 -16.85 -4.00 6.79
CA PHE A 76 -17.64 -4.55 5.71
C PHE A 76 -18.06 -6.00 6.03
N VAL A 77 -19.33 -6.19 6.41
CA VAL A 77 -19.94 -7.52 6.54
C VAL A 77 -20.62 -7.86 5.22
N PHE A 78 -20.21 -8.96 4.59
CA PHE A 78 -20.85 -9.44 3.36
C PHE A 78 -22.30 -9.85 3.64
N SER A 79 -23.26 -9.01 3.25
CA SER A 79 -24.66 -9.40 3.14
C SER A 79 -25.02 -9.61 1.66
N GLU A 80 -25.69 -10.73 1.40
CA GLU A 80 -26.27 -11.20 0.14
C GLU A 80 -25.33 -11.74 -0.97
N ALA A 81 -25.78 -12.85 -1.57
CA ALA A 81 -25.02 -13.72 -2.47
C ALA A 81 -25.06 -13.31 -3.97
N SER A 82 -25.61 -12.15 -4.33
CA SER A 82 -25.92 -11.81 -5.73
C SER A 82 -25.28 -10.53 -6.29
N SER A 83 -24.74 -9.62 -5.46
CA SER A 83 -24.17 -8.34 -5.92
C SER A 83 -22.64 -8.37 -6.09
N THR A 84 -22.16 -7.66 -7.11
CA THR A 84 -20.72 -7.51 -7.41
C THR A 84 -20.03 -6.61 -6.38
N TRP A 85 -18.70 -6.73 -6.21
CA TRP A 85 -17.94 -5.89 -5.27
C TRP A 85 -18.20 -4.37 -5.42
N PRO A 86 -18.19 -3.77 -6.62
CA PRO A 86 -18.47 -2.35 -6.78
C PRO A 86 -19.87 -1.94 -6.30
N GLN A 87 -20.88 -2.78 -6.53
CA GLN A 87 -22.26 -2.52 -6.08
C GLN A 87 -22.34 -2.58 -4.56
N LYS A 88 -21.75 -3.62 -3.97
CA LYS A 88 -21.64 -3.79 -2.52
C LYS A 88 -20.92 -2.64 -1.84
N LEU A 89 -19.81 -2.19 -2.42
CA LEU A 89 -19.06 -1.05 -1.91
C LEU A 89 -19.88 0.24 -1.96
N ALA A 90 -20.61 0.49 -3.06
CA ALA A 90 -21.47 1.66 -3.18
C ALA A 90 -22.60 1.67 -2.15
N GLU A 91 -23.23 0.51 -1.90
CA GLU A 91 -24.25 0.36 -0.86
C GLU A 91 -23.67 0.57 0.55
N TYR A 92 -22.51 -0.03 0.84
CA TYR A 92 -21.82 0.19 2.11
C TYR A 92 -21.51 1.66 2.36
N ILE A 93 -21.00 2.37 1.35
CA ILE A 93 -20.73 3.81 1.43
C ILE A 93 -22.00 4.60 1.72
N ARG A 94 -23.12 4.24 1.08
CA ARG A 94 -24.41 4.92 1.25
C ARG A 94 -24.99 4.75 2.66
N PHE A 95 -24.78 3.62 3.32
CA PHE A 95 -25.42 3.29 4.60
C PHE A 95 -24.53 3.50 5.83
N ASN A 96 -23.24 3.80 5.66
CA ASN A 96 -22.28 3.90 6.76
C ASN A 96 -21.52 5.24 6.76
N ASP A 97 -22.12 6.31 6.23
CA ASP A 97 -21.49 7.63 6.05
C ASP A 97 -20.82 8.20 7.30
N VAL A 98 -21.46 8.14 8.47
CA VAL A 98 -20.89 8.61 9.74
C VAL A 98 -19.66 7.78 10.14
N ALA A 99 -19.79 6.44 10.15
CA ALA A 99 -18.69 5.55 10.49
C ALA A 99 -17.52 5.65 9.51
N LEU A 100 -17.82 5.91 8.24
CA LEU A 100 -16.81 6.16 7.20
C LEU A 100 -16.09 7.47 7.42
N LEU A 101 -16.78 8.53 7.83
CA LEU A 101 -16.14 9.81 8.16
C LEU A 101 -15.17 9.64 9.34
N GLU A 102 -15.59 8.97 10.41
CA GLU A 102 -14.73 8.66 11.56
C GLU A 102 -13.52 7.80 11.15
N SER A 103 -13.74 6.79 10.29
CA SER A 103 -12.68 5.95 9.74
C SER A 103 -11.70 6.74 8.85
N CYS A 104 -12.19 7.75 8.13
CA CYS A 104 -11.34 8.64 7.33
C CYS A 104 -10.43 9.50 8.24
N ASP A 105 -10.94 10.01 9.35
CA ASP A 105 -10.16 10.77 10.32
C ASP A 105 -9.10 9.88 10.98
N GLU A 106 -9.45 8.65 11.35
CA GLU A 106 -8.49 7.66 11.86
C GLU A 106 -7.40 7.37 10.81
N ALA A 107 -7.78 7.12 9.56
CA ALA A 107 -6.85 6.85 8.48
C ALA A 107 -5.92 8.05 8.23
N LEU A 108 -6.45 9.28 8.21
CA LEU A 108 -5.68 10.50 8.03
C LEU A 108 -4.67 10.70 9.15
N ASN A 109 -5.09 10.49 10.41
CA ASN A 109 -4.20 10.55 11.56
C ASN A 109 -3.08 9.50 11.44
N ALA A 110 -3.42 8.26 11.10
CA ALA A 110 -2.43 7.21 10.87
C ALA A 110 -1.42 7.59 9.78
N ILE A 111 -1.87 8.17 8.66
CA ILE A 111 -1.00 8.63 7.58
C ILE A 111 -0.07 9.75 8.06
N GLN A 112 -0.62 10.78 8.70
CA GLN A 112 0.13 11.96 9.14
C GLN A 112 1.14 11.67 10.27
N GLN A 113 0.73 10.86 11.26
CA GLN A 113 1.55 10.60 12.44
C GLN A 113 2.49 9.41 12.26
N ARG A 114 2.21 8.50 11.29
CA ARG A 114 2.98 7.27 11.13
C ARG A 114 3.74 7.24 9.81
N LEU A 115 3.11 7.52 8.68
CA LEU A 115 3.77 7.37 7.37
C LEU A 115 4.66 8.57 7.02
N TYR A 116 4.19 9.79 7.25
CA TYR A 116 4.97 11.00 6.93
C TYR A 116 6.28 11.13 7.74
N PRO A 117 6.32 10.79 9.03
CA PRO A 117 7.54 10.92 9.84
C PRO A 117 8.56 9.80 9.62
N ALA A 118 8.28 8.81 8.77
CA ALA A 118 9.19 7.70 8.51
C ALA A 118 10.53 8.21 7.92
N ALA A 119 11.64 7.86 8.58
CA ALA A 119 12.97 8.28 8.19
C ALA A 119 13.50 7.48 7.00
N ASP A 120 13.14 6.20 6.92
CA ASP A 120 13.59 5.26 5.90
C ASP A 120 12.50 4.25 5.47
N LEU A 121 12.85 3.40 4.50
CA LEU A 121 11.98 2.37 3.93
C LEU A 121 11.53 1.34 4.97
N ALA A 122 12.43 0.84 5.82
CA ALA A 122 12.11 -0.20 6.79
C ALA A 122 11.13 0.34 7.84
N GLN A 123 11.38 1.55 8.33
CA GLN A 123 10.50 2.24 9.26
C GLN A 123 9.13 2.49 8.64
N LEU A 124 9.06 2.93 7.38
CA LEU A 124 7.78 3.15 6.69
C LEU A 124 6.99 1.86 6.56
N LEU A 125 7.62 0.77 6.10
CA LEU A 125 6.98 -0.54 5.96
C LEU A 125 6.44 -1.04 7.31
N HIS A 126 7.23 -0.94 8.38
CA HIS A 126 6.79 -1.28 9.71
C HIS A 126 5.61 -0.41 10.18
N GLN A 127 5.69 0.91 10.01
CA GLN A 127 4.66 1.86 10.43
C GLN A 127 3.36 1.73 9.64
N SER A 128 3.44 1.35 8.37
CA SER A 128 2.29 1.09 7.50
C SER A 128 1.49 -0.15 7.90
N GLN A 129 2.09 -1.04 8.70
CA GLN A 129 1.49 -2.32 9.12
C GLN A 129 0.94 -3.14 7.94
N VAL A 130 1.60 -3.03 6.78
CA VAL A 130 1.22 -3.74 5.55
C VAL A 130 1.31 -5.24 5.75
N PHE A 131 2.26 -5.70 6.54
CA PHE A 131 2.37 -7.07 7.00
C PHE A 131 1.99 -7.06 8.48
N SER A 132 0.86 -7.69 8.82
CA SER A 132 0.46 -7.83 10.21
C SER A 132 1.38 -8.83 10.93
N THR A 133 1.43 -8.79 12.26
CA THR A 133 2.22 -9.73 13.07
C THR A 133 1.69 -11.14 12.86
N GLY A 134 2.41 -11.97 12.09
CA GLY A 134 2.02 -13.35 11.78
C GLY A 134 1.61 -13.62 10.33
N GLU A 135 1.50 -12.60 9.48
CA GLU A 135 1.43 -12.79 8.02
C GLU A 135 2.81 -13.13 7.45
N PRO A 136 2.90 -13.93 6.37
CA PRO A 136 4.14 -14.18 5.66
C PRO A 136 4.54 -12.91 4.91
N SER A 137 5.16 -11.97 5.61
CA SER A 137 5.97 -10.93 4.98
C SER A 137 7.00 -11.62 4.10
N PRO A 138 7.19 -11.18 2.84
CA PRO A 138 8.25 -11.73 1.99
C PRO A 138 9.64 -11.44 2.56
N TRP A 139 9.76 -10.44 3.45
CA TRP A 139 11.00 -10.06 4.10
C TRP A 139 10.94 -10.29 5.61
N PRO A 140 12.01 -10.80 6.24
CA PRO A 140 12.07 -10.94 7.69
C PRO A 140 11.96 -9.56 8.38
N PRO A 141 11.50 -9.49 9.64
CA PRO A 141 11.37 -8.23 10.38
C PRO A 141 12.69 -7.45 10.53
N THR A 142 13.82 -8.14 10.42
CA THR A 142 15.18 -7.59 10.52
C THR A 142 15.78 -7.20 9.17
N ALA A 143 15.05 -7.34 8.06
CA ALA A 143 15.57 -7.05 6.73
C ALA A 143 15.94 -5.56 6.61
N SER A 144 17.15 -5.30 6.16
CA SER A 144 17.61 -3.96 5.84
C SER A 144 16.92 -3.42 4.58
N PRO A 145 16.78 -2.10 4.43
CA PRO A 145 16.27 -1.48 3.19
C PRO A 145 16.98 -1.97 1.92
N SER A 146 18.28 -2.26 2.02
CA SER A 146 19.10 -2.77 0.92
C SER A 146 18.74 -4.19 0.50
N GLU A 147 18.49 -5.08 1.45
CA GLU A 147 18.07 -6.46 1.17
C GLU A 147 16.68 -6.48 0.52
N ILE A 148 15.75 -5.69 1.05
CA ILE A 148 14.39 -5.53 0.51
C ILE A 148 14.46 -5.06 -0.95
N MET A 149 15.23 -4.00 -1.21
CA MET A 149 15.33 -3.44 -2.57
C MET A 149 16.07 -4.37 -3.53
N THR A 150 17.06 -5.14 -3.06
CA THR A 150 17.76 -6.11 -3.91
C THR A 150 16.82 -7.23 -4.34
N ASP A 151 16.04 -7.78 -3.41
CA ASP A 151 15.03 -8.82 -3.68
C ASP A 151 13.97 -8.32 -4.68
N VAL A 152 13.44 -7.12 -4.45
CA VAL A 152 12.46 -6.49 -5.36
C VAL A 152 13.02 -6.33 -6.77
N LEU A 153 14.24 -5.83 -6.92
CA LEU A 153 14.83 -5.59 -8.23
C LEU A 153 15.17 -6.89 -8.96
N GLN A 154 15.63 -7.92 -8.24
CA GLN A 154 15.87 -9.25 -8.81
C GLN A 154 14.57 -9.87 -9.34
N GLU A 155 13.49 -9.85 -8.55
CA GLU A 155 12.20 -10.41 -8.97
C GLU A 155 11.56 -9.64 -10.14
N MET A 156 11.81 -8.33 -10.22
CA MET A 156 11.28 -7.47 -11.29
C MET A 156 12.19 -7.39 -12.53
N GLU A 157 13.34 -8.08 -12.54
CA GLU A 157 14.35 -8.08 -13.61
C GLU A 157 14.88 -6.67 -13.95
N ILE A 158 15.12 -5.81 -12.95
CA ILE A 158 15.56 -4.40 -13.09
C ILE A 158 16.99 -4.16 -12.57
#